data_AF-A0A8H7S7K5-F1
#
_entry.id   AF-A0A8H7S7K5-F1
#
_cell.length_a   1.000
_cell.length_b   1.000
_cell.length_c   1.000
_cell.angle_alpha   90.00
_cell.angle_beta   90.00
_cell.angle_gamma   90.00
#
_symmetry.space_group_name_H-M   'P 1'
#
loop_
_entity.id
_entity.type
_entity.pdbx_description
1 polymer ?
#
loop_
_entity_poly.entity_id
_entity_poly.type
_entity_poly.pdbx_seq_one_letter_code
_entity_poly.pdbx_strand_id
1 'polypeptide(L)'
;MVVMNFSPLICYENKRMIQLAIIPGPKEPKDLVSFLEPMLKELESLQDVGMDVKGDDGNIYHAKVHLLIGTGDIPAAAKLMLYKGHNSR
;
A
#
# COMPACT_ATOMS: atom_id res chain seq x y z
N MET A 1 -2.46 0.20 0.87
CA MET A 1 -3.57 -0.20 1.76
C MET A 1 -3.69 -1.71 1.69
N VAL A 2 -3.43 -2.45 2.77
CA VAL A 2 -3.72 -3.90 2.77
C VAL A 2 -5.17 -4.06 3.17
N VAL A 3 -5.97 -4.67 2.29
CA VAL A 3 -7.34 -5.07 2.59
C VAL A 3 -7.27 -6.46 3.21
N MET A 4 -7.49 -6.53 4.52
CA MET A 4 -7.84 -7.80 5.14
C MET A 4 -9.12 -8.32 4.49
N ASN A 5 -9.23 -9.64 4.29
CA ASN A 5 -10.33 -10.30 3.55
C ASN A 5 -11.68 -10.13 4.27
N PHE A 6 -12.18 -8.91 4.26
CA PHE A 6 -13.42 -8.45 4.85
C PHE A 6 -14.27 -7.82 3.76
N SER A 7 -15.60 -7.84 3.96
CA SER A 7 -16.53 -7.20 3.03
C SER A 7 -16.08 -5.76 2.69
N PRO A 8 -16.18 -5.32 1.42
CA PRO A 8 -15.83 -3.96 1.00
C PRO A 8 -16.47 -2.86 1.85
N LEU A 9 -17.63 -3.13 2.46
CA LEU A 9 -18.34 -2.16 3.31
C LEU A 9 -17.63 -1.88 4.64
N ILE A 10 -16.76 -2.78 5.11
CA ILE A 10 -16.09 -2.64 6.42
C ILE A 10 -14.57 -2.52 6.28
N CYS A 11 -13.98 -2.85 5.13
CA CYS A 11 -12.53 -2.83 4.95
C CYS A 11 -11.90 -1.42 4.99
N TYR A 12 -12.72 -0.37 4.88
CA TYR A 12 -12.29 1.03 4.99
C TYR A 12 -12.31 1.59 6.42
N GLU A 13 -12.78 0.80 7.40
CA GLU A 13 -12.65 1.21 8.80
C GLU A 13 -11.17 1.25 9.20
N ASN A 14 -10.70 2.32 9.86
CA ASN A 14 -9.30 2.47 10.27
C ASN A 14 -8.76 1.24 11.03
N LYS A 15 -9.58 0.61 11.88
CA LYS A 15 -9.21 -0.61 12.64
C LYS A 15 -9.04 -1.86 11.77
N ARG A 16 -9.49 -1.82 10.51
CA ARG A 16 -9.41 -2.92 9.54
C ARG A 16 -8.44 -2.63 8.40
N MET A 17 -7.68 -1.54 8.51
CA MET A 17 -6.69 -1.11 7.54
C MET A 17 -5.29 -1.39 8.07
N ILE A 18 -4.45 -2.04 7.26
CA ILE A 18 -3.01 -2.09 7.53
C ILE A 18 -2.36 -0.94 6.74
N GLN A 19 -1.82 0.01 7.49
CA GLN A 19 -1.11 1.17 6.98
C GLN A 19 0.36 0.81 6.77
N LEU A 20 0.80 0.81 5.51
CA LEU A 20 2.16 0.41 5.13
C LEU A 20 3.16 1.58 5.19
N ALA A 21 2.71 2.78 4.85
CA ALA A 21 3.52 3.98 4.86
C ALA A 21 2.67 5.23 5.17
N ILE A 22 3.28 6.19 5.85
CA ILE A 22 2.76 7.55 6.05
C ILE A 22 3.83 8.51 5.52
N ILE A 23 3.46 9.34 4.55
CA ILE A 23 4.35 10.39 4.04
C ILE A 23 3.88 11.72 4.63
N PRO A 24 4.60 12.28 5.62
CA PRO A 24 4.19 13.52 6.26
C PRO A 24 4.44 14.71 5.33
N GLY A 25 3.39 15.44 4.97
CA GLY A 25 3.54 16.81 4.45
C GLY A 25 3.92 17.77 5.59
N PRO A 26 4.90 18.69 5.41
CA PRO A 26 5.61 19.07 4.18
C PRO A 26 6.98 18.37 3.97
N LYS A 27 7.35 17.39 4.80
CA LYS A 27 8.65 16.71 4.77
C LYS A 27 8.62 15.45 3.89
N GLU A 28 7.95 15.54 2.75
CA GLU A 28 7.89 14.43 1.81
C GLU A 28 9.27 14.16 1.17
N PRO A 29 9.55 12.91 0.77
CA PRO A 29 10.72 12.59 -0.02
C PRO A 29 10.73 13.40 -1.32
N LYS A 30 11.90 13.91 -1.72
CA LYS A 30 12.07 14.59 -3.03
C LYS A 30 11.76 13.66 -4.20
N ASP A 31 12.16 12.40 -4.07
CA ASP A 31 11.81 11.33 -4.99
C ASP A 31 10.89 10.35 -4.28
N LEU A 32 9.59 10.52 -4.50
CA LEU A 32 8.57 9.66 -3.93
C LEU A 32 8.64 8.24 -4.52
N VAL A 33 9.06 8.09 -5.78
CA VAL A 33 9.13 6.79 -6.44
C VAL A 33 10.23 5.95 -5.82
N SER A 34 11.45 6.47 -5.74
CA SER A 34 12.56 5.74 -5.12
C SER A 34 12.30 5.43 -3.64
N PHE A 35 11.52 6.25 -2.94
CA PHE A 35 11.11 5.96 -1.57
C PHE A 35 10.13 4.77 -1.49
N LEU A 36 9.19 4.65 -2.43
CA LEU A 36 8.17 3.61 -2.44
C LEU A 36 8.63 2.31 -3.12
N GLU A 37 9.60 2.39 -4.03
CA GLU A 37 10.07 1.28 -4.87
C GLU A 37 10.50 0.03 -4.07
N PRO A 38 11.29 0.12 -2.98
CA PRO A 38 11.68 -1.06 -2.22
C PRO A 38 10.47 -1.80 -1.63
N MET A 39 9.52 -1.06 -1.08
CA MET A 39 8.28 -1.62 -0.53
C MET A 39 7.42 -2.26 -1.63
N LEU A 40 7.31 -1.63 -2.80
CA LEU A 40 6.54 -2.20 -3.92
C LEU A 40 7.14 -3.54 -4.37
N LYS A 41 8.47 -3.66 -4.46
CA LYS A 41 9.15 -4.93 -4.80
C LYS A 41 8.89 -6.02 -3.77
N GLU A 42 8.86 -5.69 -2.48
CA GLU A 42 8.49 -6.65 -1.44
C GLU A 42 7.03 -7.10 -1.56
N LEU A 43 6.11 -6.19 -1.84
CA LEU A 43 4.69 -6.51 -2.07
C LEU A 43 4.50 -7.38 -3.31
N GLU A 44 5.22 -7.12 -4.40
CA GLU A 44 5.22 -7.96 -5.61
C GLU A 44 5.72 -9.38 -5.29
N SER A 45 6.80 -9.51 -4.51
CA SER A 45 7.29 -10.81 -4.04
C SER A 45 6.23 -11.56 -3.22
N LEU A 46 5.55 -10.87 -2.29
CA LEU A 46 4.47 -11.45 -1.47
C LEU A 46 3.21 -11.76 -2.29
N GLN A 47 3.01 -11.11 -3.43
CA GLN A 47 1.94 -11.44 -4.36
C GLN A 47 2.26 -12.73 -5.12
N ASP A 48 3.48 -12.84 -5.62
CA ASP A 48 3.89 -13.89 -6.53
C ASP A 48 4.23 -15.18 -5.78
N VAL A 49 5.12 -15.08 -4.79
CA VAL A 49 5.61 -16.20 -3.97
C VAL A 49 4.65 -16.50 -2.82
N GLY A 50 4.08 -15.47 -2.19
CA GLY A 50 3.30 -15.62 -0.97
C GLY A 50 4.14 -15.73 0.30
N MET A 51 3.50 -16.08 1.40
CA MET A 51 4.12 -16.28 2.71
C MET A 51 3.40 -17.36 3.51
N ASP A 52 4.15 -18.02 4.38
CA ASP A 52 3.62 -19.00 5.33
C ASP A 52 3.27 -18.30 6.65
N VAL A 53 2.01 -18.41 7.05
CA VAL A 53 1.49 -17.85 8.29
C VAL A 53 1.17 -18.99 9.23
N LYS A 54 1.87 -19.04 10.37
CA LYS A 54 1.56 -20.01 11.43
C LYS A 54 0.36 -19.49 12.23
N GLY A 55 -0.72 -20.27 12.22
CA GLY A 55 -1.89 -19.99 13.05
C GLY A 55 -1.71 -20.42 14.49
N ASP A 56 -2.51 -19.84 15.38
CA ASP A 56 -2.54 -20.19 16.81
C ASP A 56 -3.01 -21.63 17.05
N ASP A 57 -3.68 -22.23 16.06
CA ASP A 57 -4.09 -23.64 16.00
C ASP A 57 -2.94 -24.60 15.66
N GLY A 58 -1.74 -24.06 15.40
CA GLY A 58 -0.56 -24.83 15.01
C GLY A 58 -0.50 -25.18 13.52
N ASN A 59 -1.51 -24.80 12.72
CA ASN A 59 -1.52 -25.03 11.28
C ASN A 59 -0.70 -23.97 10.54
N ILE A 60 -0.23 -24.32 9.35
CA ILE A 60 0.44 -23.40 8.44
C ILE A 60 -0.52 -23.02 7.32
N TYR A 61 -0.70 -21.72 7.12
CA TYR A 61 -1.54 -21.13 6.09
C TYR A 61 -0.66 -20.47 5.04
N HIS A 62 -0.85 -20.84 3.77
CA HIS A 62 -0.19 -20.16 2.65
C HIS A 62 -1.02 -18.95 2.23
N ALA A 63 -0.46 -17.75 2.42
CA ALA A 63 -1.14 -16.49 2.15
C ALA A 63 -0.44 -15.73 1.02
N LYS A 64 -1.21 -14.96 0.24
CA LYS A 64 -0.70 -14.01 -0.76
C LYS A 64 -1.17 -12.61 -0.41
N VAL A 65 -0.32 -11.62 -0.67
CA VAL A 65 -0.63 -10.21 -0.43
C VAL A 65 -0.86 -9.50 -1.76
N HIS A 66 -1.98 -8.81 -1.89
CA HIS A 66 -2.31 -8.01 -3.07
C HIS A 66 -2.53 -6.55 -2.67
N LEU A 67 -1.88 -5.63 -3.39
CA LEU A 67 -2.13 -4.20 -3.23
C LEU A 67 -3.41 -3.81 -3.96
N LEU A 68 -4.48 -3.49 -3.23
CA LEU A 68 -5.77 -3.17 -3.84
C LEU A 68 -5.89 -1.71 -4.29
N ILE A 69 -5.41 -0.77 -3.47
CA ILE A 69 -5.52 0.66 -3.74
C ILE A 69 -4.43 1.47 -3.02
N GLY A 70 -3.96 2.53 -3.68
CA GLY A 70 -3.24 3.66 -3.09
C GLY A 70 -4.16 4.87 -3.04
N THR A 71 -4.34 5.47 -1.87
CA THR A 71 -5.22 6.64 -1.66
C THR A 71 -4.42 7.81 -1.12
N GLY A 72 -4.88 9.02 -1.40
CA GLY A 72 -4.29 10.28 -0.95
C GLY A 72 -5.23 11.43 -1.27
N ASP A 73 -4.95 12.62 -0.73
CA ASP A 73 -5.59 13.84 -1.21
C ASP A 73 -5.17 14.13 -2.67
N ILE A 74 -5.87 15.04 -3.35
CA ILE A 74 -5.64 15.32 -4.78
C ILE A 74 -4.14 15.61 -5.07
N PRO A 75 -3.42 16.43 -4.26
CA PRO A 75 -1.99 16.63 -4.46
C PRO A 75 -1.15 15.36 -4.29
N ALA A 76 -1.38 14.55 -3.26
CA ALA A 76 -0.62 13.31 -3.04
C ALA A 76 -0.92 12.28 -4.14
N ALA A 77 -2.18 12.14 -4.55
CA ALA A 77 -2.59 11.26 -5.64
C ALA A 77 -1.95 11.67 -6.97
N ALA A 78 -1.89 12.97 -7.28
CA ALA A 78 -1.22 13.47 -8.48
C ALA A 78 0.28 13.13 -8.49
N LYS A 79 0.97 13.25 -7.34
CA LYS A 79 2.39 12.86 -7.21
C LYS A 79 2.59 11.36 -7.37
N LEU A 80 1.73 10.54 -6.78
CA LEU A 80 1.76 9.08 -6.92
C LEU A 80 1.56 8.64 -8.38
N MET A 81 0.69 9.32 -9.13
CA MET A 81 0.43 9.03 -10.54
C MET A 81 1.50 9.60 -11.49
N LEU A 82 2.58 10.19 -10.96
CA LEU A 82 3.59 10.91 -11.73
C LEU A 82 3.00 12.03 -12.62
N TYR A 83 1.82 12.54 -12.23
CA TYR A 83 1.14 13.59 -12.95
C TYR A 83 1.89 14.90 -12.73
N LYS A 84 2.73 15.30 -13.68
CA LYS A 84 3.19 16.68 -13.81
C LYS A 84 2.03 17.48 -14.36
N GLY A 85 1.37 18.29 -13.53
CA GLY A 85 0.44 19.29 -14.00
C GLY A 85 1.10 20.15 -15.09
N HIS A 86 0.35 20.52 -16.12
CA HIS A 86 0.78 21.54 -17.06
C HIS A 86 1.11 22.80 -16.25
N ASN A 87 2.39 23.08 -16.04
CA ASN A 87 2.82 24.43 -15.71
C ASN A 87 2.55 25.27 -16.95
N SER A 88 1.33 25.79 -17.06
CA SER A 88 1.05 26.92 -17.94
C SER A 88 1.87 28.09 -17.41
N ARG A 89 3.04 28.28 -18.02
CA ARG A 89 3.86 29.47 -17.88
C ARG A 89 4.34 29.89 -19.26
#